data_AF-A0A1F9TUA2-F1
#
_entry.id   AF-A0A1F9TUA2-F1
#
_cell.length_a   1.000
_cell.length_b   1.000
_cell.length_c   1.000
_cell.angle_alpha   90.00
_cell.angle_beta   90.00
_cell.angle_gamma   90.00
#
_symmetry.space_group_name_H-M   'P 1'
#
loop_
_entity.id
_entity.type
_entity.pdbx_description
1 polymer ?
#
loop_
_entity_poly.entity_id
_entity_poly.type
_entity_poly.pdbx_seq_one_letter_code
_entity_poly.pdbx_strand_id
1 'polypeptide(L)' 'MRVLAPGYVTAALADDGTIEAIENPGRQEILAVQWHPERTPDSRATRRLFQWFVKTCREARGTKKR' A
#
# COMPACT_ATOMS: atom_id res chain seq x y z
N MET A 1 -22.24 -2.64 6.02
CA MET A 1 -21.12 -1.71 6.29
C MET A 1 -19.83 -2.47 6.04
N ARG A 2 -18.94 -1.98 5.17
CA ARG A 2 -17.63 -2.62 4.93
C ARG A 2 -16.73 -2.28 6.12
N VAL A 3 -16.40 -3.27 6.93
CA VAL A 3 -15.57 -3.09 8.13
C VAL A 3 -14.18 -3.62 7.83
N LEU A 4 -13.17 -2.76 7.97
CA LEU A 4 -11.77 -3.16 7.92
C LEU A 4 -11.34 -3.78 9.24
N ALA A 5 -10.30 -4.61 9.21
CA ALA A 5 -9.67 -5.10 10.42
C ALA A 5 -9.20 -3.91 11.29
N PRO A 6 -9.22 -4.02 12.64
CA PRO A 6 -8.76 -2.95 13.52
C PRO A 6 -7.35 -2.47 13.16
N GLY A 7 -7.16 -1.14 13.17
CA GLY A 7 -5.88 -0.50 12.86
C GLY A 7 -5.62 -0.27 11.36
N TYR A 8 -6.54 -0.67 10.47
CA TYR A 8 -6.47 -0.36 9.05
C TYR A 8 -7.46 0.74 8.66
N VAL A 9 -7.05 1.56 7.69
CA VAL A 9 -7.88 2.62 7.11
C VAL A 9 -7.95 2.47 5.59
N THR A 10 -9.01 3.00 4.99
CA THR A 10 -9.18 3.06 3.54
C THR A 10 -8.23 4.09 2.93
N ALA A 11 -7.47 3.68 1.91
CA ALA A 11 -6.54 4.55 1.17
C ALA A 11 -7.04 4.86 -0.25
N ALA A 12 -7.88 4.00 -0.85
CA ALA A 12 -8.51 4.24 -2.14
C ALA A 12 -9.90 3.58 -2.23
N LEU A 13 -10.81 4.24 -2.95
CA LEU A 13 -12.16 3.77 -3.26
C LEU A 13 -12.38 3.87 -4.77
N ALA A 14 -13.03 2.86 -5.35
CA ALA A 14 -13.62 2.94 -6.67
C ALA A 14 -14.95 3.73 -6.63
N ASP A 15 -15.47 4.12 -7.80
CA ASP A 15 -16.72 4.89 -7.93
C ASP A 15 -17.95 4.18 -7.35
N ASP A 16 -17.94 2.84 -7.30
CA ASP A 16 -18.98 2.01 -6.69
C ASP A 16 -18.81 1.85 -5.16
N GLY A 17 -17.82 2.54 -4.57
CA GLY A 17 -17.47 2.49 -3.17
C GLY A 17 -16.65 1.26 -2.76
N THR A 18 -16.19 0.43 -3.70
CA THR A 18 -15.29 -0.71 -3.42
C THR A 18 -13.94 -0.21 -2.92
N ILE A 19 -13.48 -0.79 -1.82
CA ILE A 19 -12.16 -0.46 -1.24
C ILE A 19 -11.09 -1.08 -2.13
N GLU A 20 -10.28 -0.24 -2.75
CA GLU A 20 -9.20 -0.66 -3.64
C GLU A 20 -7.82 -0.60 -3.00
N ALA A 21 -7.66 0.15 -1.91
CA ALA A 21 -6.43 0.14 -1.12
C ALA A 21 -6.70 0.37 0.36
N ILE A 22 -5.85 -0.24 1.18
CA ILE A 22 -5.83 -0.05 2.64
C ILE A 22 -4.40 0.12 3.14
N GLU A 23 -4.25 0.86 4.23
CA GLU A 23 -2.98 1.05 4.91
C GLU A 23 -3.17 0.93 6.43
N ASN A 24 -2.06 0.75 7.16
CA ASN A 24 -2.06 0.78 8.61
C ASN A 24 -1.30 2.02 9.10
N PRO A 25 -1.96 3.04 9.65
CA PRO A 25 -1.30 4.28 10.08
C PRO A 25 -0.25 4.07 11.18
N GLY A 26 -0.37 3.00 11.98
CA GLY A 26 0.62 2.62 12.99
C GLY A 26 1.80 1.81 12.46
N ARG A 27 1.74 1.38 11.19
CA ARG A 27 2.76 0.55 10.53
C ARG A 27 2.98 1.05 9.11
N GLN A 28 3.86 2.05 8.98
CA GLN A 28 4.15 2.75 7.72
C GLN A 28 4.71 1.85 6.62
N GLU A 29 5.09 0.61 6.94
CA GLU A 29 5.52 -0.39 5.97
C GLU A 29 4.39 -1.19 5.33
N ILE A 30 3.13 -0.98 5.75
CA ILE A 30 1.97 -1.75 5.29
C ILE A 30 1.08 -0.91 4.38
N LEU A 31 0.95 -1.35 3.14
CA LEU A 31 -0.01 -0.89 2.14
C LEU A 31 -0.45 -2.11 1.32
N ALA A 32 -1.75 -2.26 1.08
CA ALA A 32 -2.31 -3.31 0.23
C ALA A 32 -3.22 -2.70 -0.82
N VAL A 33 -3.20 -3.25 -2.02
CA VAL A 33 -4.01 -2.82 -3.16
C VAL A 33 -4.78 -4.01 -3.73
N GLN A 34 -5.99 -3.77 -4.20
CA GLN A 34 -6.83 -4.80 -4.81
C GLN A 34 -6.55 -4.99 -6.29
N TRP A 35 -6.17 -3.92 -7.01
CA TRP A 35 -5.80 -4.03 -8.41
C TRP A 35 -4.44 -4.71 -8.58
N HIS A 36 -4.10 -5.04 -9.83
CA HIS A 36 -2.84 -5.66 -10.22
C HIS A 36 -1.85 -4.59 -10.73
N PRO A 37 -1.08 -3.90 -9.87
CA PRO A 37 -0.13 -2.88 -10.29
C PRO A 37 0.93 -3.44 -11.26
N GLU A 38 1.31 -4.70 -11.12
CA GLU A 38 2.26 -5.40 -12.00
C GLU A 38 1.81 -5.46 -13.46
N ARG A 39 0.51 -5.36 -13.73
CA ARG A 39 -0.05 -5.35 -15.09
C ARG A 39 -0.01 -3.98 -15.76
N THR A 40 0.40 -2.93 -15.04
CA THR A 40 0.46 -1.54 -15.55
C THR A 40 1.81 -0.88 -15.20
N PRO A 41 2.95 -1.45 -15.62
CA PRO A 41 4.28 -0.99 -15.20
C PRO A 41 4.58 0.47 -15.58
N ASP A 42 4.02 0.96 -16.68
CA ASP A 42 4.23 2.33 -17.15
C ASP A 42 3.36 3.36 -16.43
N SER A 43 2.35 2.93 -15.67
CA SER A 43 1.50 3.83 -14.90
C SER A 43 2.33 4.59 -13.86
N ARG A 44 2.05 5.89 -13.72
CA ARG A 44 2.67 6.71 -12.67
C ARG A 44 2.35 6.16 -11.28
N ALA A 45 1.14 5.65 -11.06
CA ALA A 45 0.73 5.08 -9.78
C ALA A 45 1.54 3.83 -9.44
N THR A 46 1.63 2.89 -10.38
CA THR A 46 2.43 1.66 -10.25
C THR A 46 3.89 1.97 -9.96
N ARG A 47 4.51 2.88 -10.72
CA ARG A 47 5.90 3.28 -10.50
C ARG A 47 6.12 3.83 -9.09
N ARG A 48 5.22 4.69 -8.59
CA ARG A 48 5.32 5.24 -7.23
C ARG A 48 5.12 4.16 -6.16
N LEU A 49 4.17 3.24 -6.36
CA LEU A 49 3.90 2.15 -5.42
C LEU A 49 5.14 1.25 -5.23
N PHE A 50 5.74 0.79 -6.32
CA PHE A 50 6.94 -0.05 -6.24
C PHE A 50 8.18 0.71 -5.76
N GLN A 51 8.35 1.98 -6.13
CA GLN A 51 9.43 2.81 -5.59
C GLN A 51 9.33 2.97 -4.06
N TRP A 52 8.13 3.24 -3.56
CA TRP A 52 7.86 3.30 -2.13
C TRP A 52 8.16 1.95 -1.46
N PHE A 53 7.66 0.84 -2.01
CA PHE A 53 7.90 -0.50 -1.46
C PHE A 53 9.40 -0.82 -1.33
N VAL A 54 10.18 -0.59 -2.40
CA VAL A 54 11.63 -0.83 -2.39
C VAL A 54 12.35 0.08 -1.39
N LYS A 55 11.96 1.36 -1.28
CA LYS A 55 12.51 2.29 -0.29
C LYS A 55 12.25 1.78 1.13
N THR A 56 11.02 1.41 1.44
CA THR A 56 10.61 0.87 2.74
C THR A 56 11.39 -0.40 3.10
N CYS A 57 11.58 -1.33 2.16
CA CYS A 57 12.40 -2.53 2.40
C CYS A 57 13.87 -2.20 2.71
N ARG A 58 14.45 -1.19 2.07
CA ARG A 58 15.83 -0.74 2.34
C ARG A 58 15.96 -0.16 3.75
N GLU A 59 14.98 0.64 4.17
CA GLU A 59 14.94 1.25 5.50
C GLU A 59 14.75 0.19 6.60
N ALA A 60 13.83 -0.75 6.42
CA ALA A 60 13.60 -1.86 7.35
C ALA A 60 14.83 -2.79 7.49
N ARG A 61 15.63 -2.93 6.43
CA ARG A 61 16.91 -3.65 6.50
C ARG A 61 17.97 -2.88 7.29
N GLY A 62 17.97 -1.55 7.18
CA GLY A 62 18.87 -0.68 7.93
C GLY A 62 18.57 -0.65 9.43
N THR A 63 17.30 -0.69 9.81
CA THR A 63 16.88 -0.75 11.22
C THR A 63 17.18 -2.10 11.88
N LYS A 64 17.11 -3.21 11.13
CA LYS A 64 17.47 -4.56 11.62
C LYS A 64 18.98 -4.78 11.85
N LYS A 65 19.84 -3.88 11.38
CA LYS A 65 21.30 -4.01 11.49
C LYS A 65 21.89 -3.31 12.73
N ARG A 66 21.04 -2.81 13.64
CA ARG A 66 21.40 -2.20 14.91
C ARG A 66 21.05 -3.12 16.08
#